data_AF-A0A2C9ZJM2-F1
#
_entry.id   AF-A0A2C9ZJM2-F1
#
_cell.length_a   1.000
_cell.length_b   1.000
_cell.length_c   1.000
_cell.angle_alpha   90.00
_cell.angle_beta   90.00
_cell.angle_gamma   90.00
#
_symmetry.space_group_name_H-M   'P 1'
#
loop_
_entity.id
_entity.type
_entity.pdbx_description
1 polymer ?
#
loop_
_entity_poly.entity_id
_entity_poly.type
_entity_poly.pdbx_seq_one_letter_code
_entity_poly.pdbx_strand_id
1 'polypeptide(L)'
;MMYVVIAVFVVVMAAALIVLLGMAIGAFSAMFTGMRDDLRTRRSAARAQPDGPHPAREPEESPADPLGDLADTLRLAQARRWESCQSIRQRLDGDPSEHGERDAGRFTLRALDIWRGRSLESVDEGEAGVRRHGGDTGELDRFASDPVGQIAWTTAAVAERISDLSAWRLDFFDRHSVRVDLGGEVTAIARAAVGLRDQFVILGDAPSGHLAADPEVVSTFAEKSLLLSGRLDELVRRLEAFAGYEQIVAQIQHRQEKQAWLDRVGGIDDVEHVVATEWDRAEADRMRHMADESDVLASIYLDEIAPLAKSLKRE
;
A
#
# COMPACT_ATOMS: atom_id res chain seq x y z
N MET A 1 35.59 13.42 -9.78
CA MET A 1 35.10 12.92 -11.08
C MET A 1 33.94 11.92 -10.96
N MET A 2 33.99 10.95 -10.03
CA MET A 2 32.94 9.92 -9.88
C MET A 2 31.52 10.48 -9.63
N TYR A 3 31.36 11.50 -8.78
CA TYR A 3 30.07 12.12 -8.51
C TYR A 3 29.44 12.84 -9.72
N VAL A 4 30.26 13.40 -10.59
CA VAL A 4 29.79 14.06 -11.82
C VAL A 4 29.28 13.02 -12.82
N VAL A 5 29.95 11.86 -12.90
CA VAL A 5 29.51 10.74 -13.75
C VAL A 5 28.18 10.16 -13.26
N ILE A 6 28.00 10.01 -11.95
CA ILE A 6 26.74 9.52 -11.36
C ILE A 6 25.59 10.52 -11.62
N ALA A 7 25.84 11.82 -11.44
CA ALA A 7 24.83 12.85 -11.69
C ALA A 7 24.39 12.89 -13.16
N VAL A 8 25.33 12.81 -14.10
CA VAL A 8 25.02 12.74 -15.54
C VAL A 8 24.23 11.48 -15.88
N PHE A 9 24.59 10.33 -15.29
CA PHE A 9 23.89 9.07 -15.53
C PHE A 9 22.42 9.10 -15.05
N VAL A 10 22.17 9.69 -13.87
CA VAL A 10 20.80 9.84 -13.34
C VAL A 10 19.96 10.76 -14.23
N VAL A 11 20.53 11.86 -14.73
CA VAL A 11 19.82 12.79 -15.62
C VAL A 11 19.50 12.14 -16.98
N VAL A 12 20.42 11.35 -17.54
CA VAL A 12 20.20 10.62 -18.80
C VAL A 12 19.12 9.55 -18.63
N MET A 13 19.13 8.82 -17.51
CA MET A 13 18.08 7.84 -17.18
C MET A 13 16.70 8.50 -17.02
N ALA A 14 16.62 9.64 -16.35
CA ALA A 14 15.38 10.38 -16.18
C ALA A 14 14.83 10.90 -17.53
N ALA A 15 15.71 11.42 -18.39
CA ALA A 15 15.33 11.85 -19.74
C ALA A 15 14.83 10.69 -20.61
N ALA A 16 15.50 9.52 -20.55
CA ALA A 16 15.09 8.33 -21.27
C ALA A 16 13.71 7.81 -20.81
N LEU A 17 13.44 7.83 -19.50
CA LEU A 17 12.13 7.45 -18.94
C LEU A 17 11.00 8.40 -19.39
N ILE A 18 11.26 9.71 -19.45
CA ILE A 18 10.28 10.69 -19.93
C ILE A 18 9.96 10.47 -21.42
N VAL A 19 10.97 10.17 -22.23
CA VAL A 19 10.78 9.89 -23.66
C VAL A 19 10.01 8.58 -23.89
N LEU A 20 10.28 7.53 -23.11
CA LEU A 20 9.52 6.28 -23.16
C LEU A 20 8.06 6.46 -22.70
N LEU A 21 7.83 7.26 -21.66
CA LEU A 21 6.48 7.60 -21.20
C LEU A 21 5.70 8.40 -22.27
N GLY A 22 6.36 9.33 -22.95
CA GLY A 22 5.79 10.10 -24.06
C GLY A 22 5.42 9.24 -25.27
N MET A 23 6.24 8.25 -25.62
CA MET A 23 5.93 7.29 -26.70
C MET A 23 4.75 6.37 -26.35
N ALA A 24 4.62 5.95 -25.09
CA ALA A 24 3.47 5.16 -24.65
C ALA A 24 2.15 5.94 -24.77
N ILE A 25 2.14 7.23 -24.40
CA ILE A 25 0.96 8.10 -24.51
C ILE A 25 0.58 8.38 -25.98
N GLY A 26 1.58 8.52 -26.87
CA GLY A 26 1.37 8.69 -28.31
C GLY A 26 0.76 7.46 -29.00
N ALA A 27 1.20 6.25 -28.63
CA ALA A 27 0.68 5.00 -29.18
C ALA A 27 -0.78 4.73 -28.75
N PHE A 28 -1.14 5.06 -27.50
CA PHE A 28 -2.50 4.91 -27.00
C PHE A 28 -3.50 5.89 -27.65
N SER A 29 -3.05 7.10 -28.02
CA SER A 29 -3.90 8.10 -28.69
C SER A 29 -4.23 7.70 -30.14
N ALA A 30 -3.32 7.05 -30.85
CA ALA A 30 -3.56 6.52 -32.20
C ALA A 30 -4.55 5.33 -32.18
N MET A 31 -4.48 4.47 -31.15
CA MET A 31 -5.36 3.31 -31.00
C MET A 31 -6.81 3.69 -30.65
N PHE A 32 -7.01 4.74 -29.83
CA PHE A 32 -8.34 5.25 -29.48
C PHE A 32 -9.04 5.99 -30.64
N THR A 33 -8.27 6.62 -31.53
CA THR A 33 -8.82 7.31 -32.71
C THR A 33 -9.24 6.30 -33.79
N GLY A 34 -8.43 5.26 -34.04
CA GLY A 34 -8.77 4.18 -34.99
C GLY A 34 -10.01 3.37 -34.60
N MET A 35 -10.21 3.10 -33.30
CA MET A 35 -11.38 2.35 -32.80
C MET A 35 -12.68 3.18 -32.89
N ARG A 36 -12.60 4.50 -32.71
CA ARG A 36 -13.74 5.42 -32.85
C ARG A 36 -14.20 5.58 -34.30
N ASP A 37 -13.25 5.54 -35.24
CA ASP A 37 -13.54 5.60 -36.67
C ASP A 37 -14.06 4.26 -37.22
N ASP A 38 -13.59 3.11 -36.72
CA ASP A 38 -14.16 1.79 -37.10
C ASP A 38 -15.63 1.66 -36.66
N LEU A 39 -15.98 2.13 -35.45
CA LEU A 39 -17.36 2.14 -34.95
C LEU A 39 -18.28 3.09 -35.73
N ARG A 40 -17.78 4.24 -36.19
CA ARG A 40 -18.53 5.15 -37.07
C ARG A 40 -18.73 4.55 -38.45
N THR A 41 -17.74 3.86 -38.98
CA THR A 41 -17.79 3.23 -40.30
C THR A 41 -18.81 2.08 -40.31
N ARG A 42 -18.87 1.26 -39.24
CA ARG A 42 -19.90 0.22 -39.06
C ARG A 42 -21.32 0.77 -38.94
N ARG A 43 -21.51 1.88 -38.21
CA ARG A 43 -22.81 2.57 -38.11
C ARG A 43 -23.27 3.18 -39.44
N SER A 44 -22.32 3.59 -40.28
CA SER A 44 -22.61 4.15 -41.60
C SER A 44 -22.95 3.06 -42.61
N ALA A 45 -22.24 1.93 -42.56
CA ALA A 45 -22.53 0.75 -43.36
C ALA A 45 -23.91 0.14 -43.03
N ALA A 46 -24.29 0.10 -41.74
CA ALA A 46 -25.59 -0.40 -41.31
C ALA A 46 -26.79 0.49 -41.71
N ARG A 47 -26.56 1.75 -42.09
CA ARG A 47 -27.61 2.68 -42.55
C ARG A 47 -27.68 2.85 -44.06
N ALA A 48 -26.68 2.36 -44.80
CA ALA A 48 -26.52 2.60 -46.23
C ALA A 48 -26.83 1.37 -47.10
N GLN A 49 -27.43 0.30 -46.56
CA GLN A 49 -27.73 -0.90 -47.34
C GLN A 49 -29.09 -0.75 -48.04
N PRO A 50 -29.13 -0.60 -49.37
CA PRO A 50 -30.38 -0.68 -50.13
C PRO A 50 -30.74 -2.15 -50.31
N ASP A 51 -32.03 -2.46 -50.21
CA ASP A 51 -32.61 -3.78 -50.43
C ASP A 51 -32.12 -4.39 -51.76
N GLY A 52 -31.22 -5.37 -51.64
CA GLY A 52 -30.77 -6.23 -52.73
C GLY A 52 -30.63 -7.65 -52.20
N PRO A 53 -31.09 -8.68 -52.94
CA PRO A 53 -31.15 -10.04 -52.43
C PRO A 53 -29.75 -10.63 -52.38
N HIS A 54 -29.18 -10.72 -51.18
CA HIS A 54 -27.95 -11.47 -50.94
C HIS A 54 -28.23 -12.96 -50.71
N PRO A 55 -27.37 -13.87 -51.20
CA PRO A 55 -27.48 -15.29 -50.93
C PRO A 55 -27.33 -15.55 -49.43
N ALA A 56 -28.10 -16.53 -48.93
CA ALA A 56 -28.16 -16.91 -47.53
C ALA A 56 -26.76 -17.10 -46.94
N ARG A 57 -26.37 -16.17 -46.07
CA ARG A 57 -25.25 -16.33 -45.16
C ARG A 57 -25.62 -17.48 -44.23
N GLU A 58 -24.75 -18.48 -44.12
CA GLU A 58 -24.92 -19.55 -43.13
C GLU A 58 -25.15 -18.91 -41.74
N PRO A 59 -26.05 -19.46 -40.91
CA PRO A 59 -26.32 -18.89 -39.61
C PRO A 59 -25.04 -18.97 -38.78
N GLU A 60 -24.42 -17.82 -38.51
CA GLU A 60 -23.51 -17.71 -37.37
C GLU A 60 -24.29 -18.23 -36.16
N GLU A 61 -23.77 -19.26 -35.50
CA GLU A 61 -24.35 -19.79 -34.27
C GLU A 61 -24.53 -18.63 -33.30
N SER A 62 -25.78 -18.19 -33.14
CA SER A 62 -26.15 -17.23 -32.10
C SER A 62 -25.64 -17.80 -30.77
N PRO A 63 -24.88 -17.04 -29.95
CA PRO A 63 -24.42 -17.53 -28.67
C PRO A 63 -25.64 -18.05 -27.90
N ALA A 64 -25.55 -19.30 -27.43
CA ALA A 64 -26.69 -20.04 -26.91
C ALA A 64 -27.30 -19.40 -25.64
N ASP A 65 -26.59 -18.46 -24.99
CA ASP A 65 -27.07 -17.62 -23.90
C ASP A 65 -26.19 -16.35 -23.71
N PRO A 66 -26.51 -15.21 -24.36
CA PRO A 66 -25.70 -14.00 -24.27
C PRO A 66 -25.70 -13.37 -22.87
N LEU A 67 -26.74 -13.62 -22.05
CA LEU A 67 -26.80 -13.12 -20.67
C LEU A 67 -25.96 -14.00 -19.73
N GLY A 68 -25.90 -15.30 -19.99
CA GLY A 68 -25.00 -16.24 -19.31
C GLY A 68 -23.52 -15.86 -19.51
N ASP A 69 -23.09 -15.66 -20.75
CA ASP A 69 -21.71 -15.26 -21.07
C ASP A 69 -21.33 -13.92 -20.43
N LEU A 70 -22.26 -12.96 -20.41
CA LEU A 70 -22.09 -11.68 -19.72
C LEU A 70 -21.92 -11.88 -18.22
N ALA A 71 -22.77 -12.70 -17.59
CA ALA A 71 -22.71 -12.95 -16.15
C ALA A 71 -21.35 -13.57 -15.75
N ASP A 72 -20.83 -14.50 -16.54
CA ASP A 72 -19.53 -15.12 -16.28
C ASP A 72 -18.38 -14.13 -16.46
N THR A 73 -18.45 -13.27 -17.49
CA THR A 73 -17.49 -12.18 -17.69
C THR A 73 -17.46 -11.23 -16.48
N LEU A 74 -18.62 -10.85 -15.96
CA LEU A 74 -18.74 -9.95 -14.81
C LEU A 74 -18.23 -10.61 -13.51
N ARG A 75 -18.52 -11.92 -13.31
CA ARG A 75 -17.99 -12.69 -12.17
C ARG A 75 -16.48 -12.79 -12.19
N LEU A 76 -15.87 -13.08 -13.34
CA LEU A 76 -14.42 -13.11 -13.49
C LEU A 76 -13.80 -11.74 -13.21
N ALA A 77 -14.42 -10.67 -13.70
CA ALA A 77 -13.95 -9.31 -13.43
C ALA A 77 -14.04 -8.97 -11.92
N GLN A 78 -15.15 -9.35 -11.27
CA GLN A 78 -15.32 -9.17 -9.82
C GLN A 78 -14.27 -9.94 -9.02
N ALA A 79 -14.00 -11.20 -9.38
CA ALA A 79 -12.99 -12.03 -8.71
C ALA A 79 -11.59 -11.39 -8.78
N ARG A 80 -11.19 -10.87 -9.96
CA ARG A 80 -9.90 -10.18 -10.12
C ARG A 80 -9.80 -8.91 -9.26
N ARG A 81 -10.85 -8.11 -9.20
CA ARG A 81 -10.89 -6.90 -8.35
C ARG A 81 -10.77 -7.25 -6.87
N TRP A 82 -11.48 -8.30 -6.46
CA TRP A 82 -11.42 -8.81 -5.10
C TRP A 82 -10.03 -9.31 -4.73
N GLU A 83 -9.39 -10.08 -5.62
CA GLU A 83 -8.01 -10.56 -5.46
C GLU A 83 -7.03 -9.40 -5.35
N SER A 84 -7.15 -8.37 -6.20
CA SER A 84 -6.30 -7.16 -6.12
C SER A 84 -6.46 -6.48 -4.76
N CYS A 85 -7.70 -6.22 -4.32
CA CYS A 85 -7.96 -5.61 -3.01
C CYS A 85 -7.46 -6.48 -1.85
N GLN A 86 -7.61 -7.80 -1.92
CA GLN A 86 -7.06 -8.72 -0.91
C GLN A 86 -5.53 -8.69 -0.87
N SER A 87 -4.87 -8.73 -2.02
CA SER A 87 -3.41 -8.72 -2.09
C SER A 87 -2.81 -7.44 -1.50
N ILE A 88 -3.46 -6.28 -1.73
CA ILE A 88 -3.08 -5.02 -1.12
C ILE A 88 -3.22 -5.11 0.39
N ARG A 89 -4.35 -5.58 0.92
CA ARG A 89 -4.59 -5.67 2.37
C ARG A 89 -3.65 -6.61 3.09
N GLN A 90 -3.45 -7.82 2.55
CA GLN A 90 -2.51 -8.80 3.12
C GLN A 90 -1.08 -8.23 3.22
N ARG A 91 -0.71 -7.32 2.31
CA ARG A 91 0.58 -6.64 2.34
C ARG A 91 0.64 -5.51 3.38
N LEU A 92 -0.48 -4.85 3.65
CA LEU A 92 -0.58 -3.79 4.66
C LEU A 92 -0.59 -4.36 6.08
N ASP A 93 -1.22 -5.54 6.26
CA ASP A 93 -1.24 -6.32 7.48
C ASP A 93 0.15 -6.96 7.72
N GLY A 94 1.12 -6.14 8.15
CA GLY A 94 2.42 -6.60 8.67
C GLY A 94 2.32 -7.30 10.04
N ASP A 95 3.41 -7.92 10.49
CA ASP A 95 3.49 -8.90 11.61
C ASP A 95 2.44 -8.68 12.74
N PRO A 96 1.50 -9.64 12.96
CA PRO A 96 0.38 -9.51 13.90
C PRO A 96 0.79 -9.38 15.37
N SER A 97 2.09 -9.41 15.68
CA SER A 97 2.68 -9.30 17.01
C SER A 97 2.55 -7.90 17.65
N GLU A 98 2.17 -6.86 16.90
CA GLU A 98 2.09 -5.47 17.41
C GLU A 98 0.67 -4.88 17.52
N HIS A 99 -0.38 -5.62 17.13
CA HIS A 99 -1.71 -5.03 16.96
C HIS A 99 -2.69 -5.59 18.00
N GLY A 100 -2.74 -4.96 19.18
CA GLY A 100 -3.92 -5.03 20.05
C GLY A 100 -5.17 -4.52 19.31
N GLU A 101 -6.37 -4.74 19.87
CA GLU A 101 -7.67 -4.28 19.32
C GLU A 101 -7.56 -2.85 18.76
N ARG A 102 -7.31 -2.75 17.44
CA ARG A 102 -7.24 -1.46 16.75
C ARG A 102 -8.67 -1.09 16.39
N ASP A 103 -9.15 -0.03 17.01
CA ASP A 103 -10.32 0.70 16.53
C ASP A 103 -10.16 1.01 15.03
N ALA A 104 -11.28 1.05 14.31
CA ALA A 104 -11.27 1.41 12.90
C ALA A 104 -10.60 2.77 12.70
N GLY A 105 -9.56 2.82 11.84
CA GLY A 105 -8.81 4.03 11.57
C GLY A 105 -9.67 5.19 11.03
N ARG A 106 -9.23 6.43 11.23
CA ARG A 106 -9.95 7.66 10.83
C ARG A 106 -10.37 7.70 9.36
N PHE A 107 -9.54 7.21 8.44
CA PHE A 107 -9.82 7.12 7.02
C PHE A 107 -10.82 6.02 6.71
N THR A 108 -10.79 4.92 7.46
CA THR A 108 -11.79 3.84 7.36
C THR A 108 -13.16 4.35 7.78
N LEU A 109 -13.24 5.07 8.90
CA LEU A 109 -14.46 5.72 9.35
C LEU A 109 -14.95 6.76 8.33
N ARG A 110 -14.06 7.62 7.80
CA ARG A 110 -14.40 8.57 6.73
C ARG A 110 -14.95 7.89 5.49
N ALA A 111 -14.32 6.81 5.03
CA ALA A 111 -14.78 6.07 3.85
C ALA A 111 -16.16 5.44 4.11
N LEU A 112 -16.39 4.89 5.31
CA LEU A 112 -17.67 4.35 5.73
C LEU A 112 -18.76 5.44 5.79
N ASP A 113 -18.44 6.63 6.31
CA ASP A 113 -19.37 7.75 6.38
C ASP A 113 -19.81 8.20 4.98
N ILE A 114 -18.86 8.32 4.04
CA ILE A 114 -19.16 8.60 2.64
C ILE A 114 -20.01 7.48 2.03
N TRP A 115 -19.65 6.22 2.29
CA TRP A 115 -20.39 5.06 1.79
C TRP A 115 -21.86 5.05 2.22
N ARG A 116 -22.12 5.49 3.46
CA ARG A 116 -23.46 5.62 4.05
C ARG A 116 -24.18 6.91 3.66
N GLY A 117 -23.51 7.85 3.00
CA GLY A 117 -24.06 9.17 2.70
C GLY A 117 -24.20 10.06 3.94
N ARG A 118 -23.44 9.81 5.01
CA ARG A 118 -23.39 10.67 6.20
C ARG A 118 -22.62 11.95 5.86
N SER A 119 -23.13 13.10 6.33
CA SER A 119 -22.42 14.38 6.14
C SER A 119 -21.09 14.37 6.86
N LEU A 120 -20.02 14.78 6.16
CA LEU A 120 -18.68 14.96 6.73
C LEU A 120 -18.57 16.23 7.59
N GLU A 121 -19.59 17.09 7.60
CA GLU A 121 -19.57 18.41 8.25
C GLU A 121 -19.68 18.38 9.77
N SER A 122 -19.88 17.20 10.39
CA SER A 122 -19.97 17.07 11.86
C SER A 122 -18.74 16.44 12.52
N VAL A 123 -17.63 16.24 11.80
CA VAL A 123 -16.37 15.83 12.44
C VAL A 123 -15.64 17.10 12.89
N ASP A 124 -16.19 17.70 13.95
CA ASP A 124 -15.44 18.61 14.81
C ASP A 124 -14.16 17.88 15.24
N GLU A 125 -13.00 18.52 15.11
CA GLU A 125 -11.66 17.96 15.36
C GLU A 125 -11.40 17.70 16.85
N GLY A 126 -12.33 17.04 17.54
CA GLY A 126 -12.27 16.70 18.95
C GLY A 126 -12.50 15.20 19.20
N GLU A 127 -11.87 14.68 20.25
CA GLU A 127 -11.96 13.30 20.78
C GLU A 127 -13.41 12.80 21.02
N ALA A 128 -14.42 13.66 20.92
CA ALA A 128 -15.83 13.32 21.07
C ALA A 128 -16.45 12.66 19.83
N GLY A 129 -15.90 12.85 18.62
CA GLY A 129 -16.41 12.23 17.38
C GLY A 129 -16.12 10.72 17.28
N VAL A 130 -14.96 10.29 17.77
CA VAL A 130 -14.50 8.89 17.74
C VAL A 130 -15.39 7.98 18.59
N ARG A 131 -15.96 8.49 19.69
CA ARG A 131 -16.82 7.69 20.59
C ARG A 131 -18.19 7.34 19.99
N ARG A 132 -18.61 7.94 18.87
CA ARG A 132 -19.92 7.65 18.26
C ARG A 132 -19.93 6.39 17.38
N HIS A 133 -18.76 5.89 16.97
CA HIS A 133 -18.62 4.76 16.05
C HIS A 133 -18.23 3.42 16.72
N GLY A 134 -17.99 3.41 18.03
CA GLY A 134 -17.59 2.22 18.80
C GLY A 134 -18.66 1.12 18.95
N GLY A 135 -19.75 1.15 18.17
CA GLY A 135 -20.83 0.17 18.19
C GLY A 135 -21.21 -0.40 16.82
N ASP A 136 -20.44 -0.11 15.77
CA ASP A 136 -20.87 -0.28 14.37
C ASP A 136 -20.08 -1.36 13.59
N THR A 137 -19.57 -2.37 14.29
CA THR A 137 -18.77 -3.47 13.71
C THR A 137 -19.50 -4.16 12.55
N GLY A 138 -20.81 -4.36 12.70
CA GLY A 138 -21.64 -4.98 11.65
C GLY A 138 -21.85 -4.10 10.41
N GLU A 139 -21.68 -2.78 10.48
CA GLU A 139 -21.67 -1.93 9.29
C GLU A 139 -20.32 -1.95 8.59
N LEU A 140 -19.23 -1.99 9.37
CA LEU A 140 -17.88 -2.10 8.86
C LEU A 140 -17.67 -3.43 8.13
N ASP A 141 -18.18 -4.53 8.68
CA ASP A 141 -18.16 -5.85 8.06
C ASP A 141 -18.93 -5.85 6.74
N ARG A 142 -20.13 -5.24 6.72
CA ARG A 142 -20.92 -5.09 5.49
C ARG A 142 -20.16 -4.27 4.44
N PHE A 143 -19.56 -3.16 4.84
CA PHE A 143 -18.75 -2.32 3.95
C PHE A 143 -17.52 -3.06 3.39
N ALA A 144 -16.82 -3.84 4.22
CA ALA A 144 -15.66 -4.63 3.81
C ALA A 144 -16.03 -5.84 2.93
N SER A 145 -17.23 -6.39 3.12
CA SER A 145 -17.76 -7.53 2.35
C SER A 145 -18.41 -7.13 1.02
N ASP A 146 -18.81 -5.88 0.86
CA ASP A 146 -19.43 -5.39 -0.37
C ASP A 146 -18.41 -5.35 -1.53
N PRO A 147 -18.73 -5.89 -2.72
CA PRO A 147 -17.79 -5.93 -3.85
C PRO A 147 -17.26 -4.57 -4.32
N VAL A 148 -18.06 -3.51 -4.18
CA VAL A 148 -17.69 -2.13 -4.52
C VAL A 148 -17.14 -1.41 -3.29
N GLY A 149 -17.74 -1.66 -2.12
CA GLY A 149 -17.31 -1.11 -0.82
C GLY A 149 -15.87 -1.50 -0.46
N GLN A 150 -15.45 -2.72 -0.78
CA GLN A 150 -14.09 -3.20 -0.54
C GLN A 150 -13.02 -2.31 -1.19
N ILE A 151 -13.29 -1.70 -2.35
CA ILE A 151 -12.33 -0.80 -3.03
C ILE A 151 -12.09 0.44 -2.17
N ALA A 152 -13.16 1.08 -1.69
CA ALA A 152 -13.07 2.25 -0.82
C ALA A 152 -12.47 1.90 0.54
N TRP A 153 -12.83 0.75 1.10
CA TRP A 153 -12.27 0.27 2.36
C TRP A 153 -10.77 -0.04 2.27
N THR A 154 -10.32 -0.66 1.18
CA THR A 154 -8.89 -0.95 0.95
C THR A 154 -8.12 0.35 0.72
N THR A 155 -8.70 1.33 0.02
CA THR A 155 -8.13 2.68 -0.12
C THR A 155 -7.90 3.34 1.24
N ALA A 156 -8.88 3.24 2.14
CA ALA A 156 -8.75 3.76 3.48
C ALA A 156 -7.62 3.07 4.26
N ALA A 157 -7.50 1.74 4.17
CA ALA A 157 -6.39 1.01 4.79
C ALA A 157 -5.01 1.44 4.27
N VAL A 158 -4.88 1.70 2.96
CA VAL A 158 -3.65 2.25 2.36
C VAL A 158 -3.34 3.63 2.95
N ALA A 159 -4.35 4.51 3.05
CA ALA A 159 -4.17 5.85 3.62
C ALA A 159 -3.77 5.81 5.10
N GLU A 160 -4.36 4.90 5.88
CA GLU A 160 -3.94 4.68 7.28
C GLU A 160 -2.49 4.29 7.35
N ARG A 161 -2.10 3.27 6.58
CA ARG A 161 -0.72 2.78 6.56
C ARG A 161 0.27 3.87 6.20
N ILE A 162 0.00 4.68 5.18
CA ILE A 162 0.88 5.81 4.83
C ILE A 162 1.00 6.77 6.01
N SER A 163 -0.10 7.06 6.69
CA SER A 163 -0.11 8.06 7.75
C SER A 163 0.57 7.62 9.05
N ASP A 164 0.66 6.31 9.26
CA ASP A 164 1.40 5.69 10.37
C ASP A 164 2.91 5.72 10.14
N LEU A 165 3.38 5.77 8.89
CA LEU A 165 4.81 5.82 8.57
C LEU A 165 5.39 7.19 8.94
N SER A 166 6.42 7.21 9.79
CA SER A 166 7.07 8.47 10.20
C SER A 166 7.69 9.23 9.02
N ALA A 167 8.19 8.49 8.01
CA ALA A 167 8.69 9.04 6.76
C ALA A 167 7.66 9.91 6.04
N TRP A 168 6.36 9.65 6.20
CA TRP A 168 5.32 10.50 5.64
C TRP A 168 5.44 11.95 6.12
N ARG A 169 5.87 12.18 7.36
CA ARG A 169 5.94 13.53 7.97
C ARG A 169 7.18 14.32 7.56
N LEU A 170 8.03 13.78 6.69
CA LEU A 170 9.22 14.49 6.21
C LEU A 170 8.85 15.64 5.28
N ASP A 171 9.46 16.80 5.49
CA ASP A 171 9.33 17.98 4.61
C ASP A 171 9.80 17.73 3.18
N PHE A 172 10.47 16.62 2.92
CA PHE A 172 10.85 16.19 1.56
C PHE A 172 9.64 16.17 0.63
N PHE A 173 8.52 15.58 1.07
CA PHE A 173 7.33 15.43 0.22
C PHE A 173 6.74 16.79 -0.17
N ASP A 174 6.74 17.76 0.74
CA ASP A 174 6.24 19.11 0.51
C ASP A 174 7.18 19.94 -0.37
N ARG A 175 8.48 19.90 -0.07
CA ARG A 175 9.50 20.63 -0.85
C ARG A 175 9.55 20.21 -2.31
N HIS A 176 9.23 18.94 -2.60
CA HIS A 176 9.19 18.43 -3.96
C HIS A 176 7.79 18.40 -4.56
N SER A 177 6.75 18.89 -3.85
CA SER A 177 5.36 18.90 -4.31
C SER A 177 4.84 17.50 -4.70
N VAL A 178 5.27 16.48 -3.96
CA VAL A 178 4.90 15.07 -4.20
C VAL A 178 4.05 14.48 -3.06
N ARG A 179 3.66 15.28 -2.07
CA ARG A 179 2.75 14.87 -0.99
C ARG A 179 1.33 14.70 -1.54
N VAL A 180 0.83 13.46 -1.55
CA VAL A 180 -0.56 13.14 -1.88
C VAL A 180 -1.48 13.54 -0.72
N ASP A 181 -2.61 14.18 -1.01
CA ASP A 181 -3.69 14.38 -0.04
C ASP A 181 -4.42 13.05 0.22
N LEU A 182 -4.02 12.35 1.28
CA LEU A 182 -4.60 11.05 1.67
C LEU A 182 -6.11 11.16 1.91
N GLY A 183 -6.56 12.25 2.54
CA GLY A 183 -7.98 12.46 2.84
C GLY A 183 -8.79 12.74 1.58
N GLY A 184 -8.25 13.56 0.68
CA GLY A 184 -8.81 13.83 -0.64
C GLY A 184 -8.90 12.57 -1.51
N GLU A 185 -7.88 11.73 -1.51
CA GLU A 185 -7.85 10.50 -2.31
C GLU A 185 -8.89 9.46 -1.82
N VAL A 186 -8.94 9.21 -0.51
CA VAL A 186 -9.98 8.37 0.12
C VAL A 186 -11.37 8.91 -0.22
N THR A 187 -11.57 10.22 -0.12
CA THR A 187 -12.85 10.86 -0.41
C THR A 187 -13.24 10.70 -1.87
N ALA A 188 -12.29 10.90 -2.80
CA ALA A 188 -12.51 10.78 -4.23
C ALA A 188 -12.88 9.35 -4.64
N ILE A 189 -12.14 8.36 -4.16
CA ILE A 189 -12.42 6.95 -4.46
C ILE A 189 -13.72 6.49 -3.81
N ALA A 190 -13.98 6.85 -2.54
CA ALA A 190 -15.23 6.47 -1.86
C ALA A 190 -16.47 7.06 -2.55
N ARG A 191 -16.42 8.34 -2.99
CA ARG A 191 -17.51 8.96 -3.75
C ARG A 191 -17.70 8.30 -5.11
N ALA A 192 -16.62 7.96 -5.81
CA ALA A 192 -16.70 7.24 -7.09
C ALA A 192 -17.32 5.85 -6.91
N ALA A 193 -16.93 5.13 -5.86
CA ALA A 193 -17.49 3.83 -5.50
C ALA A 193 -18.99 3.91 -5.20
N VAL A 194 -19.43 4.90 -4.40
CA VAL A 194 -20.86 5.17 -4.16
C VAL A 194 -21.61 5.46 -5.45
N GLY A 195 -21.08 6.33 -6.29
CA GLY A 195 -21.70 6.66 -7.58
C GLY A 195 -21.83 5.44 -8.51
N LEU A 196 -20.87 4.52 -8.48
CA LEU A 196 -20.95 3.26 -9.24
C LEU A 196 -21.97 2.29 -8.64
N ARG A 197 -21.99 2.13 -7.31
CA ARG A 197 -22.99 1.33 -6.60
C ARG A 197 -24.40 1.80 -6.97
N ASP A 198 -24.66 3.11 -6.89
CA ASP A 198 -25.97 3.66 -7.18
C ASP A 198 -26.36 3.45 -8.66
N GLN A 199 -25.39 3.49 -9.58
CA GLN A 199 -25.61 3.15 -11.00
C GLN A 199 -25.92 1.67 -11.22
N PHE A 200 -25.28 0.75 -10.49
CA PHE A 200 -25.63 -0.68 -10.52
C PHE A 200 -27.04 -0.93 -9.96
N VAL A 201 -27.43 -0.20 -8.91
CA VAL A 201 -28.81 -0.28 -8.38
C VAL A 201 -29.83 0.17 -9.41
N ILE A 202 -29.53 1.22 -10.20
CA ILE A 202 -30.40 1.67 -11.30
C ILE A 202 -30.46 0.63 -12.43
N LEU A 203 -29.33 0.00 -12.76
CA LEU A 203 -29.26 -1.03 -13.81
C LEU A 203 -30.07 -2.27 -13.44
N GLY A 204 -30.07 -2.66 -12.17
CA GLY A 204 -30.84 -3.78 -11.64
C GLY A 204 -30.33 -5.15 -12.09
N ASP A 205 -31.15 -6.17 -11.86
CA ASP A 205 -30.88 -7.55 -12.28
C ASP A 205 -30.99 -7.72 -13.80
N ALA A 206 -30.42 -8.81 -14.31
CA ALA A 206 -30.53 -9.15 -15.72
C ALA A 206 -32.01 -9.22 -16.17
N PRO A 207 -32.34 -8.76 -17.39
CA PRO A 207 -33.70 -8.81 -17.90
C PRO A 207 -34.20 -10.26 -17.92
N SER A 208 -35.49 -10.44 -17.62
CA SER A 208 -36.11 -11.76 -17.49
C SER A 208 -37.43 -11.83 -18.28
N GLY A 209 -37.90 -13.04 -18.57
CA GLY A 209 -39.14 -13.27 -19.30
C GLY A 209 -39.14 -12.62 -20.70
N HIS A 210 -40.15 -11.81 -21.00
CA HIS A 210 -40.30 -11.17 -22.32
C HIS A 210 -39.17 -10.16 -22.62
N LEU A 211 -38.60 -9.52 -21.61
CA LEU A 211 -37.49 -8.58 -21.79
C LEU A 211 -36.16 -9.28 -22.13
N ALA A 212 -35.99 -10.53 -21.68
CA ALA A 212 -34.82 -11.34 -22.05
C ALA A 212 -34.86 -11.82 -23.51
N ALA A 213 -36.05 -11.85 -24.11
CA ALA A 213 -36.25 -12.19 -25.52
C ALA A 213 -36.08 -10.97 -26.45
N ASP A 214 -36.01 -9.76 -25.90
CA ASP A 214 -35.83 -8.53 -26.66
C ASP A 214 -34.32 -8.25 -26.88
N PRO A 215 -33.81 -8.33 -28.12
CA PRO A 215 -32.39 -8.11 -28.40
C PRO A 215 -31.91 -6.70 -28.09
N GLU A 216 -32.76 -5.68 -28.20
CA GLU A 216 -32.40 -4.29 -27.88
C GLU A 216 -32.21 -4.11 -26.37
N VAL A 217 -33.09 -4.73 -25.57
CA VAL A 217 -32.99 -4.71 -24.11
C VAL A 217 -31.74 -5.47 -23.64
N VAL A 218 -31.51 -6.68 -24.17
CA VAL A 218 -30.35 -7.50 -23.81
C VAL A 218 -29.03 -6.81 -24.19
N SER A 219 -28.93 -6.26 -25.40
CA SER A 219 -27.72 -5.56 -25.84
C SER A 219 -27.45 -4.28 -25.03
N THR A 220 -28.48 -3.51 -24.70
CA THR A 220 -28.36 -2.32 -23.86
C THR A 220 -27.90 -2.70 -22.45
N PHE A 221 -28.51 -3.72 -21.84
CA PHE A 221 -28.12 -4.21 -20.53
C PHE A 221 -26.66 -4.68 -20.51
N ALA A 222 -26.23 -5.41 -21.53
CA ALA A 222 -24.85 -5.86 -21.67
C ALA A 222 -23.86 -4.69 -21.81
N GLU A 223 -24.16 -3.71 -22.67
CA GLU A 223 -23.31 -2.52 -22.84
C GLU A 223 -23.16 -1.75 -21.52
N LYS A 224 -24.26 -1.51 -20.80
CA LYS A 224 -24.21 -0.79 -19.51
C LYS A 224 -23.46 -1.58 -18.45
N SER A 225 -23.69 -2.89 -18.35
CA SER A 225 -23.00 -3.76 -17.38
C SER A 225 -21.49 -3.74 -17.60
N LEU A 226 -21.04 -3.89 -18.86
CA LEU A 226 -19.62 -3.85 -19.21
C LEU A 226 -19.00 -2.47 -18.97
N LEU A 227 -19.73 -1.39 -19.26
CA LEU A 227 -19.28 -0.03 -18.98
C LEU A 227 -19.07 0.18 -17.47
N LEU A 228 -20.04 -0.20 -16.63
CA LEU A 228 -19.92 -0.04 -15.19
C LEU A 228 -18.82 -0.93 -14.60
N SER A 229 -18.68 -2.17 -15.08
CA SER A 229 -17.56 -3.04 -14.70
C SER A 229 -16.20 -2.43 -15.08
N GLY A 230 -16.07 -1.90 -16.30
CA GLY A 230 -14.83 -1.24 -16.74
C GLY A 230 -14.49 -0.01 -15.87
N ARG A 231 -15.49 0.75 -15.42
CA ARG A 231 -15.25 1.86 -14.48
C ARG A 231 -14.81 1.38 -13.10
N LEU A 232 -15.27 0.23 -12.62
CA LEU A 232 -14.72 -0.39 -11.41
C LEU A 232 -13.27 -0.82 -11.61
N ASP A 233 -12.91 -1.36 -12.77
CA ASP A 233 -11.53 -1.74 -13.07
C ASP A 233 -10.59 -0.53 -13.04
N GLU A 234 -11.00 0.62 -13.59
CA GLU A 234 -10.23 1.87 -13.50
C GLU A 234 -10.12 2.38 -12.05
N LEU A 235 -11.16 2.19 -11.24
CA LEU A 235 -11.10 2.56 -9.83
C LEU A 235 -10.10 1.69 -9.05
N VAL A 236 -10.04 0.39 -9.36
CA VAL A 236 -9.04 -0.52 -8.80
C VAL A 236 -7.64 -0.17 -9.27
N ARG A 237 -7.43 0.18 -10.55
CA ARG A 237 -6.12 0.66 -11.05
C ARG A 237 -5.64 1.90 -10.31
N ARG A 238 -6.55 2.83 -10.01
CA ARG A 238 -6.23 4.02 -9.21
C ARG A 238 -5.84 3.66 -7.78
N LEU A 239 -6.55 2.72 -7.15
CA LEU A 239 -6.19 2.15 -5.84
C LEU A 239 -4.81 1.47 -5.89
N GLU A 240 -4.50 0.68 -6.91
CA GLU A 240 -3.19 0.04 -7.08
C GLU A 240 -2.06 1.06 -7.19
N ALA A 241 -2.27 2.16 -7.93
CA ALA A 241 -1.32 3.26 -7.99
C ALA A 241 -1.12 3.93 -6.62
N PHE A 242 -2.19 4.14 -5.85
CA PHE A 242 -2.11 4.68 -4.49
C PHE A 242 -1.40 3.72 -3.53
N ALA A 243 -1.63 2.41 -3.68
CA ALA A 243 -0.91 1.38 -2.94
C ALA A 243 0.58 1.31 -3.33
N GLY A 244 0.93 1.57 -4.59
CA GLY A 244 2.31 1.73 -5.04
C GLY A 244 2.99 2.96 -4.44
N TYR A 245 2.25 4.05 -4.23
CA TYR A 245 2.76 5.21 -3.49
C TYR A 245 3.11 4.87 -2.05
N GLU A 246 2.25 4.11 -1.36
CA GLU A 246 2.53 3.60 -0.01
C GLU A 246 3.84 2.81 0.05
N GLN A 247 4.10 1.94 -0.93
CA GLN A 247 5.35 1.18 -0.99
C GLN A 247 6.59 2.08 -1.05
N ILE A 248 6.50 3.19 -1.79
CA ILE A 248 7.60 4.16 -1.89
C ILE A 248 7.85 4.81 -0.53
N VAL A 249 6.79 5.23 0.18
CA VAL A 249 6.90 5.83 1.52
C VAL A 249 7.47 4.81 2.51
N ALA A 250 7.02 3.56 2.48
CA ALA A 250 7.53 2.48 3.33
C ALA A 250 9.01 2.19 3.05
N GLN A 251 9.43 2.22 1.79
CA GLN A 251 10.83 2.02 1.43
C GLN A 251 11.71 3.19 1.93
N ILE A 252 11.20 4.42 1.90
CA ILE A 252 11.90 5.58 2.48
C ILE A 252 12.05 5.41 3.99
N GLN A 253 10.98 4.99 4.69
CA GLN A 253 11.03 4.67 6.13
C GLN A 253 12.14 3.66 6.41
N HIS A 254 12.17 2.53 5.69
CA HIS A 254 13.18 1.49 5.91
C HIS A 254 14.61 1.99 5.68
N ARG A 255 14.82 2.85 4.68
CA ARG A 255 16.13 3.49 4.46
C ARG A 255 16.51 4.43 5.60
N GLN A 256 15.56 5.19 6.15
CA GLN A 256 15.81 6.06 7.30
C GLN A 256 16.14 5.28 8.56
N GLU A 257 15.39 4.22 8.86
CA GLU A 257 15.66 3.33 9.99
C GLU A 257 17.04 2.69 9.88
N LYS A 258 17.38 2.19 8.68
CA LYS A 258 18.71 1.65 8.39
C LYS A 258 19.80 2.70 8.62
N GLN A 259 19.62 3.92 8.11
CA GLN A 259 20.62 4.97 8.29
C GLN A 259 20.75 5.36 9.77
N ALA A 260 19.64 5.54 10.48
CA ALA A 260 19.64 5.86 11.90
C ALA A 260 20.28 4.75 12.77
N TRP A 261 20.13 3.48 12.36
CA TRP A 261 20.81 2.36 12.99
C TRP A 261 22.32 2.39 12.70
N LEU A 262 22.72 2.60 11.44
CA LEU A 262 24.12 2.71 11.03
C LEU A 262 24.83 3.87 11.73
N ASP A 263 24.19 5.04 11.83
CA ASP A 263 24.77 6.21 12.49
C ASP A 263 24.95 5.97 14.00
N ARG A 264 24.01 5.24 14.63
CA ARG A 264 24.10 4.86 16.04
C ARG A 264 25.21 3.85 16.30
N VAL A 265 25.32 2.83 15.46
CA VAL A 265 26.35 1.77 15.60
C VAL A 265 27.72 2.27 15.18
N GLY A 266 27.81 3.14 14.17
CA GLY A 266 29.07 3.77 13.75
C GLY A 266 29.67 4.72 14.78
N GLY A 267 28.91 5.09 15.82
CA GLY A 267 29.44 5.78 17.00
C GLY A 267 30.20 4.87 17.97
N ILE A 268 30.20 3.55 17.76
CA ILE A 268 31.02 2.59 18.50
C ILE A 268 32.39 2.59 17.85
N ASP A 269 33.40 3.14 18.54
CA ASP A 269 34.79 3.11 18.07
C ASP A 269 35.42 1.76 18.42
N ASP A 270 35.51 0.88 17.42
CA ASP A 270 36.12 -0.43 17.56
C ASP A 270 37.58 -0.35 18.05
N VAL A 271 38.32 0.70 17.70
CA VAL A 271 39.72 0.85 18.09
C VAL A 271 39.84 1.22 19.56
N GLU A 272 39.00 2.14 20.05
CA GLU A 272 38.95 2.50 21.47
C GLU A 272 38.60 1.28 22.33
N HIS A 273 37.63 0.47 21.92
CA HIS A 273 37.25 -0.73 22.65
C HIS A 273 38.36 -1.80 22.66
N VAL A 274 39.10 -1.97 21.58
CA VAL A 274 40.27 -2.87 21.56
C VAL A 274 41.36 -2.36 22.50
N VAL A 275 41.67 -1.06 22.47
CA VAL A 275 42.67 -0.46 23.36
C VAL A 275 42.26 -0.58 24.83
N ALA A 276 41.00 -0.30 25.16
CA ALA A 276 40.46 -0.46 26.51
C ALA A 276 40.55 -1.91 26.98
N THR A 277 40.24 -2.88 26.11
CA THR A 277 40.34 -4.31 26.44
C THR A 277 41.79 -4.74 26.73
N GLU A 278 42.76 -4.27 25.95
CA GLU A 278 44.18 -4.55 26.20
C GLU A 278 44.68 -3.88 27.47
N TRP A 279 44.22 -2.65 27.74
CA TRP A 279 44.54 -1.93 28.98
C TRP A 279 44.02 -2.68 30.21
N ASP A 280 42.75 -3.10 30.18
CA ASP A 280 42.13 -3.90 31.25
C ASP A 280 42.87 -5.23 31.46
N ARG A 281 43.33 -5.87 30.39
CA ARG A 281 44.15 -7.10 30.48
C ARG A 281 45.49 -6.82 31.17
N ALA A 282 46.20 -5.79 30.73
CA ALA A 282 47.49 -5.43 31.31
C ALA A 282 47.37 -5.03 32.79
N GLU A 283 46.30 -4.33 33.16
CA GLU A 283 46.04 -3.94 34.54
C GLU A 283 45.66 -5.15 35.41
N ALA A 284 44.87 -6.09 34.88
CA ALA A 284 44.59 -7.35 35.58
C ALA A 284 45.87 -8.17 35.85
N ASP A 285 46.80 -8.23 34.88
CA ASP A 285 48.09 -8.91 35.08
C ASP A 285 48.96 -8.19 36.10
N ARG A 286 48.98 -6.85 36.11
CA ARG A 286 49.66 -6.05 37.13
C ARG A 286 49.07 -6.34 38.53
N MET A 287 47.75 -6.37 38.67
CA MET A 287 47.08 -6.66 39.94
C MET A 287 47.39 -8.07 40.44
N ARG A 288 47.43 -9.08 39.56
CA ARG A 288 47.86 -10.45 39.94
C ARG A 288 49.29 -10.46 40.47
N HIS A 289 50.20 -9.80 39.77
CA HIS A 289 51.59 -9.74 40.19
C HIS A 289 51.75 -9.06 41.56
N MET A 290 51.06 -7.94 41.79
CA MET A 290 51.06 -7.27 43.11
C MET A 290 50.42 -8.13 44.20
N ALA A 291 49.39 -8.91 43.89
CA ALA A 291 48.78 -9.83 44.83
C ALA A 291 49.75 -10.96 45.22
N ASP A 292 50.45 -11.55 44.23
CA ASP A 292 51.47 -12.57 44.47
C ASP A 292 52.63 -12.01 45.31
N GLU A 293 53.13 -10.80 44.99
CA GLU A 293 54.17 -10.13 45.78
C GLU A 293 53.70 -9.83 47.21
N SER A 294 52.45 -9.40 47.37
CA SER A 294 51.88 -9.12 48.70
C SER A 294 51.72 -10.39 49.53
N ASP A 295 51.34 -11.51 48.92
CA ASP A 295 51.23 -12.82 49.59
C ASP A 295 52.61 -13.32 50.06
N VAL A 296 53.64 -13.18 49.21
CA VAL A 296 55.03 -13.49 49.59
C VAL A 296 55.49 -12.61 50.75
N LEU A 297 55.26 -11.30 50.71
CA LEU A 297 55.66 -10.41 51.80
C LEU A 297 54.89 -10.68 53.09
N ALA A 298 53.59 -10.98 52.99
CA ALA A 298 52.75 -11.33 54.12
C ALA A 298 53.19 -12.65 54.77
N SER A 299 53.50 -13.68 53.98
CA SER A 299 54.01 -14.95 54.50
C SER A 299 55.35 -14.77 55.21
N ILE A 300 56.32 -14.05 54.63
CA ILE A 300 57.61 -13.74 55.29
C ILE A 300 57.38 -13.01 56.62
N TYR A 301 56.53 -11.99 56.63
CA TYR A 301 56.25 -11.23 57.84
C TYR A 301 55.59 -12.10 58.93
N LEU A 302 54.60 -12.91 58.56
CA LEU A 302 53.85 -13.74 59.50
C LEU A 302 54.65 -14.94 60.01
N ASP A 303 55.49 -15.55 59.16
CA ASP A 303 56.21 -16.78 59.49
C ASP A 303 57.58 -16.52 60.11
N GLU A 304 58.29 -15.46 59.70
CA GLU A 304 59.65 -15.18 60.21
C GLU A 304 59.67 -14.02 61.21
N ILE A 305 59.07 -12.88 60.85
CA ILE A 305 59.28 -11.63 61.60
C ILE A 305 58.37 -11.53 62.82
N ALA A 306 57.08 -11.85 62.68
CA ALA A 306 56.11 -11.76 63.76
C ALA A 306 56.42 -12.71 64.94
N PRO A 307 56.87 -13.97 64.72
CA PRO A 307 57.28 -14.87 65.79
C PRO A 307 58.57 -14.42 66.49
N LEU A 308 59.54 -13.88 65.73
CA LEU A 308 60.77 -13.30 66.28
C LEU A 308 60.51 -12.05 67.13
N ALA A 309 59.61 -11.17 66.69
CA ALA A 309 59.20 -10.01 67.48
C ALA A 309 58.46 -10.40 68.77
N LYS A 310 57.71 -11.52 68.73
CA LYS A 310 57.00 -12.08 69.88
C LYS A 310 57.94 -12.78 70.87
N SER A 311 59.03 -13.40 70.40
CA SER A 311 60.04 -14.00 71.28
C SER A 311 60.94 -12.95 71.95
N LEU A 312 61.27 -11.86 71.26
CA LEU A 312 62.04 -10.72 71.80
C LEU A 312 61.28 -9.89 72.86
N LYS A 313 59.95 -9.87 72.82
CA LYS A 313 59.11 -9.17 73.81
C LYS A 313 58.87 -9.95 75.11
N ARG A 314 59.46 -11.14 75.26
CA ARG A 314 59.19 -12.09 76.36
C ARG A 314 60.30 -12.14 77.43
N GLU A 315 61.13 -11.09 77.51
CA GLU A 315 61.92 -10.73 78.71
C GLU A 315 61.11 -9.80 79.62
#